data_AF-A0A2V7CTQ6-F1
#
_entry.id   AF-A0A2V7CTQ6-F1
#
_cell.length_a   1.000
_cell.length_b   1.000
_cell.length_c   1.000
_cell.angle_alpha   90.00
_cell.angle_beta   90.00
_cell.angle_gamma   90.00
#
_symmetry.space_group_name_H-M   'P 1'
#
loop_
_entity.id
_entity.type
_entity.pdbx_description
1 polymer ?
#
loop_
_entity_poly.entity_id
_entity_poly.type
_entity_poly.pdbx_seq_one_letter_code
_entity_poly.pdbx_strand_id
1 'polypeptide(L)'
;MTPEGSQASGLMTANPTHTGGLQEYIGRAIQDLLASLPNPDQLSPDARRGMIARYTAVLEGNFIYWMTAAYLAVASHEARSIIRDNLLEEVRDNHPGMLRKFAITAHAVPKDSDVLAVHRPLHNVRLFVGRLSSVKIVLMMAFFEGWITRFMPYLASLAQRQGSLEREYTDVHGVVDVVHTQELFRALDAELTLLPAPHPPATQLLEGVDILRTLIQSIVHSAE
;
A
#
# COMPACT_ATOMS: atom_id res chain seq x y z
N MET A 1 -48.64 -8.80 -36.66
CA MET A 1 -47.42 -9.60 -36.46
C MET A 1 -46.25 -8.64 -36.38
N THR A 2 -45.53 -8.66 -35.26
CA THR A 2 -44.12 -8.25 -35.14
C THR A 2 -43.25 -9.51 -35.26
N PRO A 3 -41.90 -9.43 -35.26
CA PRO A 3 -41.01 -8.26 -35.31
C PRO A 3 -40.55 -8.05 -36.79
N GLU A 4 -39.41 -7.49 -37.22
CA GLU A 4 -38.14 -7.06 -36.61
C GLU A 4 -37.61 -5.74 -37.24
N GLY A 5 -36.57 -5.17 -36.61
CA GLY A 5 -35.72 -4.11 -37.15
C GLY A 5 -34.46 -4.00 -36.30
N SER A 6 -33.39 -4.69 -36.70
CA SER A 6 -32.24 -4.96 -35.83
C SER A 6 -31.52 -3.69 -35.35
N GLN A 7 -31.40 -3.55 -34.02
CA GLN A 7 -30.43 -2.63 -33.43
C GLN A 7 -29.03 -3.25 -33.57
N ALA A 8 -28.19 -2.63 -34.39
CA ALA A 8 -26.76 -2.93 -34.43
C ALA A 8 -26.08 -2.42 -33.14
N SER A 9 -26.23 -3.18 -32.06
CA SER A 9 -25.48 -2.95 -30.81
C SER A 9 -24.02 -3.24 -31.08
N GLY A 10 -23.27 -2.21 -31.44
CA GLY A 10 -21.82 -2.28 -31.58
C GLY A 10 -21.21 -2.53 -30.20
N LEU A 11 -20.87 -3.79 -29.91
CA LEU A 11 -20.02 -4.10 -28.77
C LEU A 11 -18.69 -3.36 -28.97
N MET A 12 -18.52 -2.26 -28.24
CA MET A 12 -17.21 -1.74 -27.92
C MET A 12 -16.52 -2.80 -27.06
N THR A 13 -15.77 -3.69 -27.72
CA THR A 13 -14.77 -4.52 -27.04
C THR A 13 -13.79 -3.57 -26.38
N ALA A 14 -13.91 -3.40 -25.06
CA ALA A 14 -12.98 -2.60 -24.29
C ALA A 14 -11.57 -3.14 -24.56
N ASN A 15 -10.67 -2.27 -25.04
CA ASN A 15 -9.27 -2.64 -25.17
C ASN A 15 -8.79 -3.14 -23.80
N PRO A 16 -8.14 -4.31 -23.71
CA PRO A 16 -7.62 -4.79 -22.43
C PRO A 16 -6.64 -3.73 -21.89
N THR A 17 -6.92 -3.18 -20.71
CA THR A 17 -6.09 -2.10 -20.17
C THR A 17 -4.66 -2.61 -19.96
N HIS A 18 -3.68 -1.78 -20.32
CA HIS A 18 -2.26 -2.15 -20.18
C HIS A 18 -1.87 -2.46 -18.72
N THR A 19 -2.69 -2.02 -17.76
CA THR A 19 -2.58 -2.29 -16.33
C THR A 19 -3.09 -3.65 -15.87
N GLY A 20 -3.91 -4.39 -16.65
CA GLY A 20 -4.59 -5.60 -16.17
C GLY A 20 -3.66 -6.67 -15.59
N GLY A 21 -2.54 -6.95 -16.26
CA GLY A 21 -1.53 -7.89 -15.74
C GLY A 21 -0.73 -7.38 -14.54
N LEU A 22 -0.60 -6.06 -14.38
CA LEU A 22 0.03 -5.42 -13.22
C LEU A 22 -0.90 -5.47 -11.99
N GLN A 23 -2.20 -5.19 -12.19
CA GLN A 23 -3.24 -5.37 -11.17
C GLN A 23 -3.31 -6.81 -10.67
N GLU A 24 -3.28 -7.78 -11.59
CA GLU A 24 -3.31 -9.22 -11.27
C GLU A 24 -2.05 -9.68 -10.52
N TYR A 25 -0.86 -9.19 -10.92
CA TYR A 25 0.38 -9.44 -10.17
C TYR A 25 0.31 -8.86 -8.75
N ILE A 26 -0.11 -7.60 -8.60
CA ILE A 26 -0.26 -6.94 -7.30
C ILE A 26 -1.27 -7.69 -6.43
N GLY A 27 -2.41 -8.11 -6.99
CA GLY A 27 -3.41 -8.91 -6.31
C GLY A 27 -2.84 -10.20 -5.70
N ARG A 28 -2.01 -10.93 -6.46
CA ARG A 28 -1.29 -12.12 -5.98
C ARG A 28 -0.24 -11.78 -4.93
N ALA A 29 0.62 -10.79 -5.17
CA ALA A 29 1.69 -10.42 -4.22
C ALA A 29 1.14 -9.99 -2.85
N ILE A 30 -0.04 -9.35 -2.82
CA ILE A 30 -0.78 -9.04 -1.59
C ILE A 30 -1.32 -10.33 -0.94
N GLN A 31 -1.93 -11.24 -1.71
CA GLN A 31 -2.45 -12.51 -1.20
C GLN A 31 -1.35 -13.39 -0.59
N ASP A 32 -0.19 -13.49 -1.24
CA ASP A 32 0.99 -14.19 -0.72
C ASP A 32 1.42 -13.65 0.66
N LEU A 33 1.50 -12.31 0.79
CA LEU A 33 1.91 -11.65 2.04
C LEU A 33 0.90 -11.87 3.17
N LEU A 34 -0.40 -11.86 2.86
CA LEU A 34 -1.45 -12.12 3.84
C LEU A 34 -1.46 -13.61 4.26
N ALA A 35 -1.19 -14.52 3.32
CA ALA A 35 -1.06 -15.94 3.59
C ALA A 35 0.20 -16.31 4.37
N SER A 36 1.27 -15.50 4.31
CA SER A 36 2.48 -15.69 5.11
C SER A 36 2.39 -15.14 6.55
N LEU A 37 1.29 -14.46 6.93
CA LEU A 37 1.15 -13.90 8.27
C LEU A 37 1.05 -15.02 9.33
N PRO A 38 1.87 -15.01 10.40
CA PRO A 38 1.77 -16.00 11.46
C PRO A 38 0.47 -15.82 12.27
N ASN A 39 -0.09 -16.91 12.79
CA ASN A 39 -1.33 -16.87 13.57
C ASN A 39 -1.16 -16.00 14.84
N PRO A 40 -1.96 -14.93 15.06
CA PRO A 40 -1.88 -14.05 16.24
C PRO A 40 -1.96 -14.77 17.59
N ASP A 41 -2.64 -15.92 17.65
CA ASP A 41 -2.79 -16.76 18.84
C ASP A 41 -1.54 -17.60 19.15
N GLN A 42 -0.70 -17.86 18.15
CA GLN A 42 0.55 -18.63 18.29
C GLN A 42 1.77 -17.74 18.59
N LEU A 43 1.62 -16.41 18.46
CA LEU A 43 2.68 -15.45 18.77
C LEU A 43 2.86 -15.24 20.29
N SER A 44 4.10 -14.98 20.71
CA SER A 44 4.37 -14.45 22.05
C SER A 44 3.92 -12.98 22.14
N PRO A 45 3.71 -12.43 23.36
CA PRO A 45 3.40 -11.01 23.53
C PRO A 45 4.47 -10.09 22.92
N ASP A 46 5.75 -10.44 23.09
CA ASP A 46 6.86 -9.68 22.51
C ASP A 46 6.89 -9.73 20.98
N ALA A 47 6.52 -10.86 20.37
CA ALA A 47 6.41 -10.96 18.91
C ALA A 47 5.27 -10.10 18.36
N ARG A 48 4.08 -10.12 18.97
CA ARG A 48 2.96 -9.24 18.61
C ARG A 48 3.34 -7.77 18.76
N ARG A 49 3.90 -7.40 19.91
CA ARG A 49 4.37 -6.04 20.21
C ARG A 49 5.47 -5.61 19.23
N GLY A 50 6.39 -6.51 18.85
CA GLY A 50 7.44 -6.26 17.87
C GLY A 50 6.92 -5.96 16.47
N MET A 51 5.89 -6.66 16.00
CA MET A 51 5.26 -6.39 14.70
C MET A 51 4.59 -5.01 14.67
N ILE A 52 3.81 -4.67 15.70
CA ILE A 52 3.17 -3.34 15.82
C ILE A 52 4.25 -2.25 15.88
N ALA A 53 5.30 -2.46 16.68
CA ALA A 53 6.41 -1.50 16.81
C ALA A 53 7.19 -1.29 15.50
N ARG A 54 7.52 -2.38 14.77
CA ARG A 54 8.16 -2.29 13.46
C ARG A 54 7.26 -1.62 12.42
N TYR A 55 5.95 -1.92 12.44
CA TYR A 55 4.97 -1.26 11.59
C TYR A 55 4.94 0.26 11.84
N THR A 56 4.79 0.68 13.10
CA THR A 56 4.82 2.09 13.51
C THR A 56 6.13 2.78 13.13
N ALA A 57 7.28 2.15 13.40
CA ALA A 57 8.60 2.69 13.05
C ALA A 57 8.80 2.94 11.54
N VAL A 58 8.10 2.18 10.71
CA VAL A 58 8.08 2.38 9.25
C VAL A 58 7.04 3.43 8.87
N LEU A 59 5.77 3.24 9.21
CA LEU A 59 4.68 4.03 8.61
C LEU A 59 4.65 5.49 9.07
N GLU A 60 4.74 5.73 10.38
CA GLU A 60 4.47 7.02 11.03
C GLU A 60 5.26 8.18 10.41
N GLY A 61 6.52 7.92 10.04
CA GLY A 61 7.42 8.92 9.46
C GLY A 61 7.65 8.77 7.95
N ASN A 62 6.95 7.88 7.23
CA ASN A 62 7.27 7.60 5.83
C ASN A 62 6.10 7.55 4.84
N PHE A 63 4.84 7.29 5.23
CA PHE A 63 3.75 7.20 4.23
C PHE A 63 3.58 8.52 3.45
N ILE A 64 3.38 9.62 4.17
CA ILE A 64 3.26 10.98 3.60
C ILE A 64 4.50 11.34 2.77
N TYR A 65 5.69 10.88 3.16
CA TYR A 65 6.92 11.09 2.39
C TYR A 65 6.92 10.30 1.07
N TRP A 66 6.48 9.03 1.07
CA TRP A 66 6.34 8.22 -0.15
C TRP A 66 5.27 8.78 -1.10
N MET A 67 4.11 9.17 -0.56
CA MET A 67 3.03 9.75 -1.38
C MET A 67 3.39 11.16 -1.88
N THR A 68 4.18 11.95 -1.11
CA THR A 68 4.78 13.20 -1.60
C THR A 68 5.77 12.94 -2.75
N ALA A 69 6.60 11.90 -2.65
CA ALA A 69 7.48 11.50 -3.75
C ALA A 69 6.68 11.05 -5.00
N ALA A 70 5.53 10.40 -4.82
CA ALA A 70 4.60 10.09 -5.91
C ALA A 70 4.04 11.38 -6.54
N TYR A 71 3.55 12.33 -5.74
CA TYR A 71 2.99 13.62 -6.20
C TYR A 71 3.98 14.44 -7.02
N LEU A 72 5.26 14.44 -6.60
CA LEU A 72 6.36 15.12 -7.29
C LEU A 72 6.83 14.38 -8.56
N ALA A 73 6.59 13.07 -8.66
CA ALA A 73 7.02 12.24 -9.77
C ALA A 73 6.02 12.19 -10.94
N VAL A 74 4.71 12.18 -10.66
CA VAL A 74 3.68 12.02 -11.70
C VAL A 74 3.57 13.23 -12.62
N ALA A 75 3.32 12.98 -13.90
CA ALA A 75 3.25 14.01 -14.94
C ALA A 75 1.81 14.45 -15.27
N SER A 76 0.87 13.51 -15.35
CA SER A 76 -0.53 13.74 -15.70
C SER A 76 -1.29 14.53 -14.63
N HIS A 77 -2.35 15.22 -15.05
CA HIS A 77 -3.22 15.95 -14.11
C HIS A 77 -4.08 14.98 -13.27
N GLU A 78 -4.53 13.86 -13.86
CA GLU A 78 -5.38 12.88 -13.17
C GLU A 78 -4.64 12.19 -12.02
N ALA A 79 -3.47 11.61 -12.29
CA ALA A 79 -2.64 11.02 -11.25
C ALA A 79 -2.26 12.03 -10.17
N ARG A 80 -1.92 13.27 -10.56
CA ARG A 80 -1.58 14.34 -9.61
C ARG A 80 -2.75 14.77 -8.73
N SER A 81 -4.01 14.74 -9.21
CA SER A 81 -5.17 14.99 -8.34
C SER A 81 -5.35 13.84 -7.36
N ILE A 82 -5.47 12.60 -7.86
CA ILE A 82 -5.68 11.39 -7.04
C ILE A 82 -4.67 11.30 -5.89
N ILE A 83 -3.39 11.47 -6.20
CA ILE A 83 -2.31 11.39 -5.21
C ILE A 83 -2.34 12.57 -4.22
N ARG A 84 -2.73 13.77 -4.67
CA ARG A 84 -2.93 14.93 -3.78
C ARG A 84 -4.11 14.70 -2.83
N ASP A 85 -5.19 14.13 -3.32
CA ASP A 85 -6.45 14.04 -2.59
C ASP A 85 -6.34 12.98 -1.47
N ASN A 86 -5.62 11.87 -1.70
CA ASN A 86 -5.11 10.96 -0.66
C ASN A 86 -4.15 11.64 0.34
N LEU A 87 -3.14 12.40 -0.15
CA LEU A 87 -2.23 13.17 0.71
C LEU A 87 -2.94 14.17 1.62
N LEU A 88 -4.05 14.76 1.14
CA LEU A 88 -4.85 15.71 1.90
C LEU A 88 -5.61 15.00 3.04
N GLU A 89 -6.06 13.76 2.85
CA GLU A 89 -6.70 12.97 3.91
C GLU A 89 -5.70 12.64 5.03
N GLU A 90 -4.60 11.98 4.69
CA GLU A 90 -3.49 11.62 5.60
C GLU A 90 -3.04 12.78 6.52
N VAL A 91 -2.90 13.97 5.92
CA VAL A 91 -2.39 15.18 6.60
C VAL A 91 -3.48 15.91 7.38
N ARG A 92 -4.71 16.01 6.84
CA ARG A 92 -5.85 16.67 7.49
C ARG A 92 -6.28 15.91 8.74
N ASP A 93 -6.39 14.60 8.62
CA ASP A 93 -6.95 13.73 9.66
C ASP A 93 -5.86 13.11 10.55
N ASN A 94 -4.59 13.41 10.26
CA ASN A 94 -3.42 13.10 11.10
C ASN A 94 -3.26 11.59 11.37
N HIS A 95 -3.22 10.80 10.28
CA HIS A 95 -3.01 9.35 10.34
C HIS A 95 -1.71 8.94 11.07
N PRO A 96 -0.58 9.68 11.00
CA PRO A 96 0.58 9.44 11.87
C PRO A 96 0.26 9.57 13.37
N GLY A 97 -0.58 10.53 13.76
CA GLY A 97 -1.05 10.70 15.13
C GLY A 97 -1.95 9.56 15.59
N MET A 98 -2.88 9.10 14.73
CA MET A 98 -3.70 7.91 14.98
C MET A 98 -2.83 6.65 15.17
N LEU A 99 -1.82 6.45 14.32
CA LEU A 99 -0.88 5.34 14.44
C LEU A 99 -0.02 5.41 15.71
N ARG A 100 0.46 6.61 16.07
CA ARG A 100 1.19 6.84 17.33
C ARG A 100 0.32 6.52 18.54
N LYS A 101 -0.95 6.94 18.54
CA LYS A 101 -1.97 6.62 19.57
C LYS A 101 -2.16 5.10 19.70
N PHE A 102 -2.43 4.42 18.59
CA PHE A 102 -2.58 2.96 18.51
C PHE A 102 -1.35 2.20 19.05
N ALA A 103 -0.13 2.66 18.70
CA ALA A 103 1.11 2.07 19.21
C ALA A 103 1.30 2.28 20.73
N ILE A 104 0.87 3.43 21.27
CA ILE A 104 0.91 3.70 22.72
C ILE A 104 -0.05 2.77 23.47
N THR A 105 -1.30 2.65 23.01
CA THR A 105 -2.34 1.82 23.66
C THR A 105 -2.12 0.31 23.51
N ALA A 106 -1.34 -0.13 22.52
CA ALA A 106 -0.88 -1.52 22.38
C ALA A 106 0.45 -1.81 23.11
N HIS A 107 0.96 -0.87 23.91
CA HIS A 107 2.28 -0.94 24.58
C HIS A 107 3.45 -1.22 23.59
N ALA A 108 3.30 -0.75 22.36
CA ALA A 108 4.12 -1.08 21.19
C ALA A 108 4.82 0.13 20.56
N VAL A 109 5.02 1.21 21.32
CA VAL A 109 5.89 2.33 20.91
C VAL A 109 7.26 1.77 20.47
N PRO A 110 7.81 2.20 19.31
CA PRO A 110 9.09 1.71 18.81
C PRO A 110 10.26 1.90 19.79
N LYS A 111 11.17 0.93 19.79
CA LYS A 111 12.50 0.97 20.40
C LYS A 111 13.57 0.86 19.31
N ASP A 112 14.80 1.21 19.63
CA ASP A 112 15.96 1.15 18.73
C ASP A 112 16.08 -0.22 18.03
N SER A 113 15.80 -1.32 18.75
CA SER A 113 15.79 -2.68 18.19
C SER A 113 14.78 -2.88 17.06
N ASP A 114 13.60 -2.27 17.16
CA ASP A 114 12.56 -2.35 16.12
C ASP A 114 12.94 -1.51 14.90
N VAL A 115 13.47 -0.30 15.15
CA VAL A 115 13.97 0.60 14.11
C VAL A 115 15.13 -0.01 13.34
N LEU A 116 16.09 -0.63 14.04
CA LEU A 116 17.24 -1.30 13.43
C LEU A 116 16.83 -2.51 12.59
N ALA A 117 15.85 -3.31 13.05
CA ALA A 117 15.35 -4.47 12.30
C ALA A 117 14.76 -4.10 10.92
N VAL A 118 14.06 -2.96 10.83
CA VAL A 118 13.50 -2.46 9.55
C VAL A 118 14.44 -1.52 8.79
N HIS A 119 15.55 -1.06 9.39
CA HIS A 119 16.35 0.05 8.89
C HIS A 119 16.85 -0.17 7.45
N ARG A 120 17.42 -1.34 7.13
CA ARG A 120 18.01 -1.59 5.82
C ARG A 120 16.94 -1.72 4.71
N PRO A 121 15.86 -2.50 4.85
CA PRO A 121 14.74 -2.48 3.91
C PRO A 121 14.08 -1.10 3.76
N LEU A 122 13.90 -0.35 4.85
CA LEU A 122 13.32 1.01 4.81
C LEU A 122 14.23 2.00 4.07
N HIS A 123 15.54 1.90 4.28
CA HIS A 123 16.53 2.67 3.52
C HIS A 123 16.47 2.35 2.01
N ASN A 124 16.25 1.08 1.64
CA ASN A 124 16.09 0.70 0.24
C ASN A 124 14.82 1.32 -0.39
N VAL A 125 13.68 1.34 0.32
CA VAL A 125 12.47 2.05 -0.16
C VAL A 125 12.73 3.55 -0.30
N ARG A 126 13.41 4.18 0.66
CA ARG A 126 13.81 5.61 0.59
C ARG A 126 14.71 5.91 -0.62
N LEU A 127 15.70 5.05 -0.90
CA LEU A 127 16.55 5.13 -2.10
C LEU A 127 15.80 4.86 -3.42
N PHE A 128 14.68 4.13 -3.37
CA PHE A 128 13.83 3.88 -4.53
C PHE A 128 12.93 5.09 -4.84
N VAL A 129 12.16 5.60 -3.85
CA VAL A 129 11.28 6.75 -4.07
C VAL A 129 12.05 8.03 -4.39
N GLY A 130 13.27 8.18 -3.85
CA GLY A 130 14.18 9.30 -4.16
C GLY A 130 14.62 9.39 -5.63
N ARG A 131 14.29 8.38 -6.47
CA ARG A 131 14.50 8.41 -7.92
C ARG A 131 13.37 9.08 -8.69
N LEU A 132 12.24 9.41 -8.03
CA LEU A 132 11.05 10.04 -8.60
C LEU A 132 10.54 9.36 -9.88
N SER A 133 10.56 8.02 -9.91
CA SER A 133 10.15 7.23 -11.08
C SER A 133 8.64 6.96 -11.06
N SER A 134 7.85 7.92 -11.55
CA SER A 134 6.37 7.97 -11.58
C SER A 134 5.69 6.58 -11.54
N VAL A 135 5.62 5.88 -12.68
CA VAL A 135 4.90 4.61 -12.85
C VAL A 135 5.32 3.55 -11.82
N LYS A 136 6.61 3.49 -11.46
CA LYS A 136 7.09 2.52 -10.45
C LYS A 136 6.65 2.89 -9.03
N ILE A 137 6.62 4.19 -8.70
CA ILE A 137 6.15 4.67 -7.39
C ILE A 137 4.63 4.49 -7.29
N VAL A 138 3.87 4.79 -8.34
CA VAL A 138 2.41 4.56 -8.37
C VAL A 138 2.09 3.06 -8.19
N LEU A 139 2.83 2.16 -8.85
CA LEU A 139 2.72 0.71 -8.63
C LEU A 139 3.05 0.31 -7.18
N MET A 140 4.10 0.89 -6.59
CA MET A 140 4.47 0.64 -5.19
C MET A 140 3.36 1.08 -4.23
N MET A 141 2.76 2.27 -4.44
CA MET A 141 1.67 2.75 -3.59
C MET A 141 0.38 1.94 -3.79
N ALA A 142 0.01 1.60 -5.03
CA ALA A 142 -1.18 0.76 -5.31
C ALA A 142 -1.08 -0.64 -4.67
N PHE A 143 0.13 -1.23 -4.64
CA PHE A 143 0.41 -2.46 -3.90
C PHE A 143 0.34 -2.26 -2.38
N PHE A 144 0.89 -1.15 -1.87
CA PHE A 144 0.92 -0.86 -0.45
C PHE A 144 -0.47 -0.68 0.15
N GLU A 145 -1.29 0.16 -0.48
CA GLU A 145 -2.68 0.47 -0.10
C GLU A 145 -3.52 -0.80 -0.07
N GLY A 146 -3.50 -1.56 -1.17
CA GLY A 146 -4.25 -2.82 -1.29
C GLY A 146 -3.80 -3.93 -0.34
N TRP A 147 -2.56 -3.86 0.17
CA TRP A 147 -2.10 -4.68 1.30
C TRP A 147 -2.63 -4.13 2.63
N ILE A 148 -2.47 -2.83 2.89
CA ILE A 148 -2.85 -2.16 4.14
C ILE A 148 -4.32 -2.44 4.48
N THR A 149 -5.24 -2.29 3.52
CA THR A 149 -6.68 -2.46 3.74
C THR A 149 -7.01 -3.83 4.32
N ARG A 150 -6.28 -4.85 3.83
CA ARG A 150 -6.46 -6.26 4.18
C ARG A 150 -5.65 -6.66 5.41
N PHE A 151 -4.63 -5.88 5.76
CA PHE A 151 -3.79 -6.07 6.94
C PHE A 151 -4.41 -5.45 8.20
N MET A 152 -5.22 -4.38 8.10
CA MET A 152 -5.81 -3.74 9.28
C MET A 152 -6.54 -4.67 10.26
N PRO A 153 -7.38 -5.64 9.83
CA PRO A 153 -8.02 -6.59 10.75
C PRO A 153 -7.01 -7.46 11.52
N TYR A 154 -5.88 -7.80 10.88
CA TYR A 154 -4.79 -8.54 11.52
C TYR A 154 -4.03 -7.65 12.52
N LEU A 155 -3.72 -6.40 12.14
CA LEU A 155 -3.05 -5.44 13.02
C LEU A 155 -3.88 -5.12 14.27
N ALA A 156 -5.19 -4.93 14.12
CA ALA A 156 -6.15 -4.79 15.23
C ALA A 156 -6.16 -6.04 16.13
N SER A 157 -6.16 -7.23 15.53
CA SER A 157 -6.12 -8.53 16.23
C SER A 157 -4.85 -8.72 17.08
N LEU A 158 -3.70 -8.23 16.61
CA LEU A 158 -2.46 -8.15 17.40
C LEU A 158 -2.60 -7.20 18.60
N ALA A 159 -3.09 -5.98 18.36
CA ALA A 159 -3.21 -4.93 19.40
C ALA A 159 -4.22 -5.30 20.49
N GLN A 160 -5.34 -5.94 20.13
CA GLN A 160 -6.31 -6.50 21.07
C GLN A 160 -5.66 -7.53 22.00
N ARG A 161 -4.78 -8.39 21.47
CA ARG A 161 -4.01 -9.38 22.25
C ARG A 161 -2.86 -8.78 23.06
N GLN A 162 -2.61 -7.48 22.91
CA GLN A 162 -1.76 -6.67 23.79
C GLN A 162 -2.57 -5.83 24.79
N GLY A 163 -3.89 -5.99 24.84
CA GLY A 163 -4.79 -5.28 25.76
C GLY A 163 -5.36 -3.95 25.22
N SER A 164 -5.08 -3.58 23.97
CA SER A 164 -5.60 -2.36 23.36
C SER A 164 -7.08 -2.49 22.98
N LEU A 165 -7.85 -1.43 23.25
CA LEU A 165 -9.20 -1.22 22.69
C LEU A 165 -9.23 -0.11 21.63
N GLU A 166 -8.08 0.49 21.34
CA GLU A 166 -7.90 1.48 20.28
C GLU A 166 -8.04 0.79 18.91
N ARG A 167 -8.84 1.38 18.01
CA ARG A 167 -9.02 0.90 16.63
C ARG A 167 -9.19 2.03 15.60
N GLU A 168 -9.06 3.30 15.98
CA GLU A 168 -9.31 4.44 15.08
C GLU A 168 -8.48 4.33 13.79
N TYR A 169 -7.19 4.04 13.94
CA TYR A 169 -6.27 3.82 12.82
C TYR A 169 -6.69 2.63 11.93
N THR A 170 -7.09 1.51 12.53
CA THR A 170 -7.42 0.28 11.79
C THR A 170 -8.82 0.30 11.16
N ASP A 171 -9.77 1.00 11.76
CA ASP A 171 -11.15 1.10 11.28
C ASP A 171 -11.25 2.10 10.10
N VAL A 172 -10.39 3.12 10.02
CA VAL A 172 -10.25 4.03 8.86
C VAL A 172 -9.62 3.30 7.67
N HIS A 173 -8.37 2.84 7.81
CA HIS A 173 -7.62 2.18 6.74
C HIS A 173 -8.24 0.84 6.29
N GLY A 174 -9.09 0.21 7.12
CA GLY A 174 -9.84 -0.98 6.76
C GLY A 174 -10.97 -0.76 5.72
N VAL A 175 -11.34 0.49 5.44
CA VAL A 175 -12.42 0.84 4.50
C VAL A 175 -11.96 1.80 3.40
N VAL A 176 -11.26 2.88 3.77
CA VAL A 176 -10.88 3.95 2.83
C VAL A 176 -10.00 3.42 1.70
N ASP A 177 -9.01 2.59 2.02
CA ASP A 177 -7.93 2.25 1.10
C ASP A 177 -8.35 1.27 -0.01
N VAL A 178 -9.58 0.71 0.07
CA VAL A 178 -10.25 0.07 -1.07
C VAL A 178 -10.38 1.05 -2.24
N VAL A 179 -10.76 2.29 -1.94
CA VAL A 179 -10.93 3.36 -2.92
C VAL A 179 -9.57 3.82 -3.41
N HIS A 180 -8.63 4.15 -2.50
CA HIS A 180 -7.27 4.57 -2.86
C HIS A 180 -6.57 3.58 -3.81
N THR A 181 -6.68 2.28 -3.55
CA THR A 181 -6.13 1.23 -4.44
C THR A 181 -6.68 1.34 -5.87
N GLN A 182 -7.98 1.58 -6.02
CA GLN A 182 -8.64 1.73 -7.33
C GLN A 182 -8.35 3.09 -7.99
N GLU A 183 -8.17 4.15 -7.19
CA GLU A 183 -7.74 5.46 -7.68
C GLU A 183 -6.30 5.38 -8.20
N LEU A 184 -5.39 4.75 -7.47
CA LEU A 184 -3.98 4.59 -7.87
C LEU A 184 -3.81 3.73 -9.13
N PHE A 185 -4.74 2.81 -9.41
CA PHE A 185 -4.77 2.14 -10.72
C PHE A 185 -5.25 3.06 -11.86
N ARG A 186 -6.20 3.98 -11.64
CA ARG A 186 -6.52 5.04 -12.61
C ARG A 186 -5.35 6.00 -12.83
N ALA A 187 -4.67 6.40 -11.75
CA ALA A 187 -3.43 7.18 -11.81
C ALA A 187 -2.33 6.45 -12.62
N LEU A 188 -2.23 5.13 -12.46
CA LEU A 188 -1.30 4.30 -13.23
C LEU A 188 -1.66 4.25 -14.72
N ASP A 189 -2.93 4.01 -15.07
CA ASP A 189 -3.38 4.07 -16.46
C ASP A 189 -3.06 5.44 -17.09
N ALA A 190 -3.36 6.54 -16.38
CA ALA A 190 -3.05 7.90 -16.82
C ALA A 190 -1.55 8.14 -17.07
N GLU A 191 -0.67 7.74 -16.14
CA GLU A 191 0.79 7.86 -16.34
C GLU A 191 1.32 6.96 -17.47
N LEU A 192 0.74 5.77 -17.67
CA LEU A 192 1.13 4.89 -18.78
C LEU A 192 0.78 5.48 -20.15
N THR A 193 -0.30 6.27 -20.28
CA THR A 193 -0.60 6.98 -21.54
C THR A 193 0.47 8.01 -21.94
N LEU A 194 1.30 8.45 -20.99
CA LEU A 194 2.39 9.40 -21.22
C LEU A 194 3.73 8.72 -21.53
N LEU A 195 3.85 7.40 -21.37
CA LEU A 195 5.07 6.68 -21.74
C LEU A 195 5.15 6.44 -23.25
N PRO A 196 6.31 6.69 -23.90
CA PRO A 196 6.51 6.29 -25.28
C PRO A 196 6.44 4.76 -25.44
N ALA A 197 5.90 4.31 -26.57
CA ALA A 197 5.84 2.90 -26.92
C ALA A 197 7.16 2.42 -27.58
N PRO A 198 7.58 1.16 -27.37
CA PRO A 198 6.97 0.16 -26.48
C PRO A 198 7.27 0.45 -25.00
N HIS A 199 6.31 0.15 -24.13
CA HIS A 199 6.50 0.29 -22.69
C HIS A 199 7.56 -0.69 -22.14
N PRO A 200 8.25 -0.36 -21.03
CA PRO A 200 9.17 -1.29 -20.39
C PRO A 200 8.49 -2.60 -19.95
N PRO A 201 9.21 -3.74 -19.93
CA PRO A 201 8.68 -4.99 -19.39
C PRO A 201 8.16 -4.83 -17.95
N ALA A 202 7.06 -5.52 -17.60
CA ALA A 202 6.44 -5.42 -16.28
C ALA A 202 7.42 -5.67 -15.11
N THR A 203 8.37 -6.58 -15.29
CA THR A 203 9.45 -6.85 -14.32
C THR A 203 10.36 -5.65 -14.02
N GLN A 204 10.48 -4.69 -14.94
CA GLN A 204 11.20 -3.44 -14.69
C GLN A 204 10.33 -2.40 -13.99
N LEU A 205 9.00 -2.45 -14.15
CA LEU A 205 8.05 -1.54 -13.52
C LEU A 205 7.78 -1.90 -12.06
N LEU A 206 7.75 -3.21 -11.74
CA LEU A 206 7.43 -3.76 -10.42
C LEU A 206 8.55 -3.66 -9.37
N GLU A 207 9.72 -3.11 -9.71
CA GLU A 207 10.87 -2.95 -8.80
C GLU A 207 10.49 -2.39 -7.41
N GLY A 208 9.61 -1.39 -7.35
CA GLY A 208 9.14 -0.81 -6.10
C GLY A 208 8.29 -1.76 -5.25
N VAL A 209 7.48 -2.59 -5.90
CA VAL A 209 6.63 -3.60 -5.26
C VAL A 209 7.49 -4.65 -4.56
N ASP A 210 8.55 -5.15 -5.21
CA ASP A 210 9.45 -6.15 -4.63
C ASP A 210 10.30 -5.61 -3.46
N ILE A 211 10.80 -4.36 -3.58
CA ILE A 211 11.55 -3.70 -2.49
C ILE A 211 10.64 -3.47 -1.28
N LEU A 212 9.40 -3.03 -1.50
CA LEU A 212 8.42 -2.83 -0.44
C LEU A 212 7.91 -4.15 0.16
N ARG A 213 7.76 -5.21 -0.65
CA ARG A 213 7.44 -6.57 -0.17
C ARG A 213 8.48 -7.07 0.84
N THR A 214 9.76 -6.82 0.56
CA THR A 214 10.87 -7.13 1.49
C THR A 214 10.80 -6.32 2.79
N LEU A 215 10.42 -5.04 2.72
CA LEU A 215 10.17 -4.21 3.91
C LEU A 215 8.99 -4.75 4.73
N ILE A 216 7.86 -5.09 4.10
CA ILE A 216 6.69 -5.66 4.79
C ILE A 216 7.04 -6.98 5.46
N GLN A 217 7.78 -7.87 4.79
CA GLN A 217 8.29 -9.12 5.37
C GLN A 217 9.14 -8.85 6.62
N SER A 218 9.96 -7.80 6.62
CA SER A 218 10.79 -7.39 7.76
C SER A 218 10.00 -6.72 8.91
N ILE A 219 8.73 -6.35 8.66
CA ILE A 219 7.80 -5.93 9.71
C ILE A 219 7.12 -7.17 10.32
N VAL A 220 6.47 -8.00 9.48
CA VAL A 220 5.57 -9.07 9.94
C VAL A 220 6.28 -10.36 10.37
N HIS A 221 7.54 -10.54 9.96
CA HIS A 221 8.44 -11.55 10.53
C HIS A 221 9.47 -10.86 11.43
N SER A 222 9.90 -11.54 12.49
CA SER A 222 11.12 -11.15 13.20
C SER A 222 12.33 -11.66 12.43
N ALA A 223 13.47 -10.97 12.53
CA ALA A 223 14.74 -11.61 12.26
C ALA A 223 14.99 -12.72 13.31
N GLU A 224 15.55 -13.84 12.86
CA GLU A 224 16.05 -14.93 13.72
C GLU A 224 17.40 -14.57 14.36
#